data_AF-A0A256YPI4-F1
#
_entry.id   AF-A0A256YPI4-F1
#
_cell.length_a   1.000
_cell.length_b   1.000
_cell.length_c   1.000
_cell.angle_alpha   90.00
_cell.angle_beta   90.00
_cell.angle_gamma   90.00
#
_symmetry.space_group_name_H-M   'P 1'
#
loop_
_entity.id
_entity.type
_entity.pdbx_description
1 polymer ?
#
loop_
_entity_poly.entity_id
_entity_poly.type
_entity_poly.pdbx_seq_one_letter_code
_entity_poly.pdbx_strand_id
1 'polypeptide(L)'
;MTGNVICFDLEGPLSPQDNAYEVMGLFDNGHKIFEVISRYDDLLTLERRKNYEPGDTLALIVPFLIYHEISERDILRVSERARITDGSGFLISRLEQLGWIPYIISTSYQQHAYNVGKQIGIPPERIYCTFFPLDEFREQIRELGTSLIEELERDILKKLYPNIDDDNRIKERLDRFYYRDIVGTEVEDVMKRVVVIGGQRKVDATLRIAKKVKTSLSDLIVVGDSITDYKMLKEVKVENGISIVFNGNKYAIPYSNVGLATTDIRFLLIIISAYMRGGRSTVMDTVKTWEDSYDEFVKDPEKIPDDAIPEDLKNFLLTKVRDPEFSPPHFHYLEGVNREKLEEVLKIHEKARALVRGDAAKLG
;
A
#
# COMPACT_ATOMS: atom_id res chain seq x y z
N MET A 1 -8.15 -16.64 -20.44
CA MET A 1 -6.83 -17.07 -19.92
C MET A 1 -7.10 -17.67 -18.55
N THR A 2 -6.71 -18.92 -18.35
CA THR A 2 -6.71 -19.58 -17.03
C THR A 2 -5.30 -19.46 -16.49
N GLY A 3 -5.10 -18.67 -15.45
CA GLY A 3 -3.81 -18.47 -14.80
C GLY A 3 -4.03 -18.06 -13.36
N ASN A 4 -3.11 -18.44 -12.48
CA ASN A 4 -3.18 -18.05 -11.07
C ASN A 4 -2.97 -16.54 -10.96
N VAL A 5 -3.72 -15.89 -10.08
CA VAL A 5 -3.73 -14.43 -9.97
C VAL A 5 -3.15 -14.03 -8.62
N ILE A 6 -2.29 -13.02 -8.66
CA ILE A 6 -1.79 -12.33 -7.47
C ILE A 6 -2.03 -10.83 -7.61
N CYS A 7 -2.65 -10.22 -6.61
CA CYS A 7 -2.91 -8.77 -6.57
C CYS A 7 -2.03 -8.13 -5.52
N PHE A 8 -1.32 -7.07 -5.89
CA PHE A 8 -0.45 -6.31 -4.99
C PHE A 8 -1.04 -4.92 -4.74
N ASP A 9 -0.96 -4.45 -3.50
CA ASP A 9 -0.83 -3.01 -3.30
C ASP A 9 0.48 -2.50 -3.90
N LEU A 10 0.52 -1.22 -4.24
CA LEU A 10 1.69 -0.59 -4.85
C LEU A 10 2.66 -0.08 -3.79
N GLU A 11 2.20 0.84 -2.93
CA GLU A 11 3.05 1.55 -1.98
C GLU A 11 3.27 0.68 -0.74
N GLY A 12 4.52 0.39 -0.39
CA GLY A 12 4.90 -0.65 0.54
C GLY A 12 5.44 -1.89 -0.19
N PRO A 13 4.58 -2.75 -0.79
CA PRO A 13 5.05 -3.98 -1.45
C PRO A 13 5.95 -3.73 -2.67
N LEU A 14 5.55 -2.90 -3.62
CA LEU A 14 6.24 -2.74 -4.91
C LEU A 14 7.12 -1.48 -4.99
N SER A 15 6.76 -0.43 -4.24
CA SER A 15 7.52 0.80 -4.12
C SER A 15 7.45 1.31 -2.68
N PRO A 16 8.57 1.63 -2.01
CA PRO A 16 8.54 2.16 -0.64
C PRO A 16 8.02 3.60 -0.53
N GLN A 17 7.97 4.34 -1.64
CA GLN A 17 7.64 5.75 -1.66
C GLN A 17 6.15 5.98 -1.38
N ASP A 18 5.84 6.88 -0.45
CA ASP A 18 4.52 7.51 -0.35
C ASP A 18 4.48 8.65 -1.37
N ASN A 19 3.85 8.41 -2.53
CA ASN A 19 3.89 9.40 -3.60
C ASN A 19 3.06 10.65 -3.27
N ALA A 20 2.03 10.53 -2.43
CA ALA A 20 1.20 11.65 -2.04
C ALA A 20 2.00 12.63 -1.19
N TYR A 21 2.80 12.12 -0.25
CA TYR A 21 3.72 12.90 0.57
C TYR A 21 4.75 13.65 -0.30
N GLU A 22 5.43 12.93 -1.20
CA GLU A 22 6.47 13.52 -2.06
C GLU A 22 5.93 14.58 -3.03
N VAL A 23 4.71 14.39 -3.56
CA VAL A 23 4.05 15.39 -4.42
C VAL A 23 3.71 16.64 -3.62
N MET A 24 3.23 16.50 -2.38
CA MET A 24 3.02 17.65 -1.50
C MET A 24 4.34 18.36 -1.17
N GLY A 25 5.47 17.65 -1.16
CA GLY A 25 6.80 18.22 -1.00
C GLY A 25 7.26 19.19 -2.10
N LEU A 26 6.52 19.31 -3.20
CA LEU A 26 6.87 20.19 -4.32
C LEU A 26 6.66 21.69 -4.02
N PHE A 27 5.90 22.03 -2.98
CA PHE A 27 5.64 23.41 -2.59
C PHE A 27 5.91 23.65 -1.10
N ASP A 28 6.09 24.93 -0.75
CA ASP A 28 6.52 25.32 0.60
C ASP A 28 5.54 24.83 1.67
N ASN A 29 6.08 24.17 2.69
CA ASN A 29 5.33 23.56 3.80
C ASN A 29 4.36 22.44 3.43
N GLY A 30 4.35 21.93 2.19
CA GLY A 30 3.38 20.91 1.79
C GLY A 30 3.47 19.60 2.58
N HIS A 31 4.67 19.16 3.02
CA HIS A 31 4.80 18.03 3.95
C HIS A 31 4.08 18.26 5.29
N LYS A 32 4.16 19.48 5.85
CA LYS A 32 3.48 19.83 7.11
C LYS A 32 1.97 19.78 6.95
N ILE A 33 1.48 20.24 5.80
CA ILE A 33 0.05 20.19 5.46
C ILE A 33 -0.37 18.72 5.32
N PHE A 34 0.39 17.91 4.60
CA PHE A 34 0.11 16.49 4.42
C PHE A 34 0.04 15.75 5.75
N GLU A 35 0.95 15.99 6.69
CA GLU A 35 0.92 15.36 8.02
C GLU A 35 -0.40 15.62 8.76
N VAL A 36 -0.93 16.86 8.70
CA VAL A 36 -2.22 17.20 9.32
C VAL A 36 -3.39 16.55 8.58
N ILE A 37 -3.38 16.54 7.24
CA ILE A 37 -4.44 15.90 6.44
C ILE A 37 -4.43 14.37 6.61
N SER A 38 -3.26 13.75 6.66
CA SER A 38 -3.10 12.31 6.92
C SER A 38 -3.61 11.95 8.30
N ARG A 39 -3.32 12.75 9.33
CA ARG A 39 -3.88 12.54 10.67
C ARG A 39 -5.41 12.62 10.66
N TYR A 40 -5.98 13.52 9.87
CA TYR A 40 -7.42 13.63 9.73
C TYR A 40 -8.06 12.45 8.98
N ASP A 41 -7.41 11.89 7.94
CA ASP A 41 -7.85 10.65 7.28
C ASP A 41 -7.94 9.47 8.26
N ASP A 42 -6.93 9.33 9.13
CA ASP A 42 -6.96 8.31 10.20
C ASP A 42 -8.17 8.49 11.12
N LEU A 43 -8.46 9.72 11.56
CA LEU A 43 -9.61 10.02 12.42
C LEU A 43 -10.94 9.67 11.73
N LEU A 44 -11.11 10.06 10.46
CA LEU A 44 -12.31 9.75 9.68
C LEU A 44 -12.50 8.23 9.50
N THR A 45 -11.40 7.52 9.27
CA THR A 45 -11.38 6.07 9.11
C THR A 45 -11.75 5.35 10.40
N LEU A 46 -11.17 5.75 11.53
CA LEU A 46 -11.46 5.17 12.84
C LEU A 46 -12.90 5.41 13.29
N GLU A 47 -13.48 6.56 12.95
CA GLU A 47 -14.90 6.88 13.16
C GLU A 47 -15.85 6.08 12.26
N ARG A 48 -15.32 5.37 11.25
CA ARG A 48 -16.11 4.66 10.23
C ARG A 48 -17.14 5.59 9.57
N ARG A 49 -16.70 6.80 9.23
CA ARG A 49 -17.60 7.81 8.70
C ARG A 49 -18.30 7.29 7.44
N LYS A 50 -19.61 7.50 7.38
CA LYS A 50 -20.43 7.02 6.26
C LYS A 50 -19.89 7.60 4.94
N ASN A 51 -19.71 6.72 3.95
CA ASN A 51 -19.19 7.05 2.61
C ASN A 51 -17.73 7.52 2.56
N TYR A 52 -16.94 7.29 3.62
CA TYR A 52 -15.50 7.52 3.64
C TYR A 52 -14.74 6.20 3.65
N GLU A 53 -13.72 6.07 2.81
CA GLU A 53 -12.85 4.90 2.77
C GLU A 53 -11.41 5.28 3.18
N PRO A 54 -10.66 4.39 3.88
CA PRO A 54 -9.26 4.63 4.18
C PRO A 54 -8.45 4.92 2.92
N GLY A 55 -7.61 5.95 2.96
CA GLY A 55 -6.83 6.42 1.82
C GLY A 55 -7.50 7.51 0.99
N ASP A 56 -8.74 7.90 1.31
CA ASP A 56 -9.39 9.08 0.72
C ASP A 56 -8.60 10.38 1.01
N THR A 57 -7.53 10.36 1.83
CA THR A 57 -6.45 11.38 1.91
C THR A 57 -6.08 11.96 0.54
N LEU A 58 -5.95 11.11 -0.49
CA LEU A 58 -5.60 11.55 -1.84
C LEU A 58 -6.65 12.46 -2.45
N ALA A 59 -7.93 12.32 -2.10
CA ALA A 59 -8.95 13.30 -2.48
C ALA A 59 -8.84 14.57 -1.62
N LEU A 60 -8.54 14.42 -0.32
CA LEU A 60 -8.42 15.54 0.63
C LEU A 60 -7.29 16.52 0.26
N ILE A 61 -6.20 16.07 -0.33
CA ILE A 61 -5.07 16.94 -0.70
C ILE A 61 -5.24 17.69 -2.03
N VAL A 62 -6.20 17.29 -2.88
CA VAL A 62 -6.42 17.85 -4.23
C VAL A 62 -6.55 19.38 -4.23
N PRO A 63 -7.28 20.02 -3.29
CA PRO A 63 -7.40 21.47 -3.28
C PRO A 63 -6.03 22.17 -3.20
N PHE A 64 -5.09 21.64 -2.40
CA PHE A 64 -3.75 22.20 -2.27
C PHE A 64 -2.92 22.00 -3.54
N LEU A 65 -3.04 20.85 -4.19
CA LEU A 65 -2.35 20.60 -5.46
C LEU A 65 -2.78 21.60 -6.54
N ILE A 66 -4.07 21.93 -6.58
CA ILE A 66 -4.62 22.93 -7.52
C ILE A 66 -4.16 24.33 -7.15
N TYR A 67 -4.26 24.70 -5.87
CA TYR A 67 -3.86 26.02 -5.36
C TYR A 67 -2.38 26.33 -5.63
N HIS A 68 -1.51 25.32 -5.50
CA HIS A 68 -0.07 25.43 -5.78
C HIS A 68 0.30 25.09 -7.24
N GLU A 69 -0.68 25.05 -8.13
CA GLU A 69 -0.47 24.89 -9.58
C GLU A 69 0.28 23.62 -10.00
N ILE A 70 0.22 22.56 -9.18
CA ILE A 70 0.83 21.26 -9.48
C ILE A 70 0.19 20.68 -10.74
N SER A 71 1.00 20.26 -11.71
CA SER A 71 0.53 19.62 -12.93
C SER A 71 0.61 18.09 -12.86
N GLU A 72 -0.10 17.41 -13.76
CA GLU A 72 0.06 15.97 -13.93
C GLU A 72 1.52 15.57 -14.27
N ARG A 73 2.24 16.45 -14.99
CA ARG A 73 3.65 16.24 -15.33
C ARG A 73 4.56 16.34 -14.11
N ASP A 74 4.19 17.11 -13.09
CA ASP A 74 4.94 17.19 -11.83
C ASP A 74 4.80 15.90 -11.02
N ILE A 75 3.57 15.38 -10.92
CA ILE A 75 3.29 14.09 -10.27
C ILE A 75 4.08 12.97 -10.96
N LEU A 76 4.09 12.95 -12.29
CA LEU A 76 4.88 11.98 -13.05
C LEU A 76 6.38 12.14 -12.79
N ARG A 77 6.92 13.36 -12.72
CA ARG A 77 8.34 13.62 -12.43
C ARG A 77 8.75 13.14 -11.04
N VAL A 78 7.87 13.27 -10.04
CA VAL A 78 8.08 12.70 -8.72
C VAL A 78 8.12 11.17 -8.81
N SER A 79 7.17 10.56 -9.51
CA SER A 79 7.12 9.11 -9.69
C SER A 79 8.31 8.54 -10.49
N GLU A 80 8.84 9.25 -11.49
CA GLU A 80 10.02 8.85 -12.26
C GLU A 80 11.27 8.63 -11.37
N ARG A 81 11.28 9.21 -10.16
CA ARG A 81 12.34 9.05 -9.15
C ARG A 81 11.99 8.05 -8.05
N ALA A 82 10.78 7.49 -8.10
CA ALA A 82 10.32 6.54 -7.10
C ALA A 82 11.22 5.31 -7.08
N ARG A 83 11.65 4.94 -5.88
CA ARG A 83 12.37 3.69 -5.66
C ARG A 83 11.42 2.52 -5.87
N ILE A 84 11.97 1.38 -6.24
CA ILE A 84 11.26 0.12 -6.34
C ILE A 84 11.72 -0.74 -5.17
N THR A 85 10.79 -1.42 -4.49
CA THR A 85 11.15 -2.36 -3.43
C THR A 85 12.06 -3.43 -4.01
N ASP A 86 13.16 -3.73 -3.33
CA ASP A 86 14.17 -4.64 -3.84
C ASP A 86 13.53 -5.96 -4.26
N GLY A 87 13.92 -6.40 -5.46
CA GLY A 87 13.43 -7.65 -6.00
C GLY A 87 12.07 -7.64 -6.68
N SER A 88 11.33 -6.52 -6.68
CA SER A 88 10.01 -6.43 -7.32
C SER A 88 10.04 -6.81 -8.80
N GLY A 89 10.95 -6.23 -9.58
CA GLY A 89 11.08 -6.55 -11.02
C GLY A 89 11.42 -8.03 -11.27
N PHE A 90 12.22 -8.65 -10.41
CA PHE A 90 12.51 -10.08 -10.49
C PHE A 90 11.27 -10.92 -10.18
N LEU A 91 10.56 -10.60 -9.10
CA LEU A 91 9.35 -11.30 -8.70
C LEU A 91 8.31 -11.25 -9.83
N ILE A 92 8.02 -10.06 -10.37
CA ILE A 92 7.04 -9.91 -11.45
C ILE A 92 7.45 -10.71 -12.69
N SER A 93 8.71 -10.60 -13.12
CA SER A 93 9.24 -11.40 -14.24
C SER A 93 9.09 -12.90 -14.00
N ARG A 94 9.37 -13.37 -12.78
CA ARG A 94 9.27 -14.79 -12.42
C ARG A 94 7.81 -15.26 -12.37
N LEU A 95 6.89 -14.45 -11.86
CA LEU A 95 5.45 -14.73 -11.89
C LEU A 95 4.95 -14.97 -13.32
N GLU A 96 5.29 -14.08 -14.26
CA GLU A 96 4.90 -14.23 -15.67
C GLU A 96 5.47 -15.52 -16.28
N GLN A 97 6.74 -15.85 -16.01
CA GLN A 97 7.35 -17.11 -16.48
C GLN A 97 6.65 -18.35 -15.94
N LEU A 98 6.10 -18.27 -14.72
CA LEU A 98 5.34 -19.34 -14.08
C LEU A 98 3.85 -19.35 -14.49
N GLY A 99 3.43 -18.48 -15.41
CA GLY A 99 2.05 -18.39 -15.89
C GLY A 99 1.09 -17.69 -14.91
N TRP A 100 1.61 -16.97 -13.92
CA TRP A 100 0.82 -16.12 -13.04
C TRP A 100 0.49 -14.79 -13.69
N ILE A 101 -0.62 -14.18 -13.26
CA ILE A 101 -1.09 -12.89 -13.75
C ILE A 101 -1.05 -11.89 -12.59
N PRO A 102 0.03 -11.09 -12.48
CA PRO A 102 0.13 -10.05 -11.46
C PRO A 102 -0.77 -8.85 -11.80
N TYR A 103 -1.47 -8.36 -10.78
CA TYR A 103 -2.24 -7.12 -10.81
C TYR A 103 -1.75 -6.15 -9.74
N ILE A 104 -1.91 -4.85 -9.99
CA ILE A 104 -1.75 -3.80 -8.99
C ILE A 104 -3.12 -3.23 -8.65
N ILE A 105 -3.40 -3.05 -7.37
CA ILE A 105 -4.58 -2.36 -6.85
C ILE A 105 -4.12 -1.31 -5.84
N SER A 106 -4.13 -0.03 -6.22
CA SER A 106 -3.45 1.03 -5.49
C SER A 106 -4.34 2.23 -5.23
N THR A 107 -4.15 2.88 -4.08
CA THR A 107 -4.72 4.20 -3.81
C THR A 107 -4.11 5.28 -4.69
N SER A 108 -2.83 5.18 -5.07
CA SER A 108 -2.07 6.22 -5.76
C SER A 108 -2.73 6.71 -7.06
N TYR A 109 -2.44 7.96 -7.44
CA TYR A 109 -2.88 8.51 -8.72
C TYR A 109 -2.30 7.72 -9.91
N GLN A 110 -3.06 7.69 -11.00
CA GLN A 110 -2.70 6.97 -12.23
C GLN A 110 -1.30 7.27 -12.77
N GLN A 111 -0.83 8.53 -12.65
CA GLN A 111 0.49 8.95 -13.12
C GLN A 111 1.60 8.20 -12.40
N HIS A 112 1.44 7.99 -11.08
CA HIS A 112 2.38 7.21 -10.28
C HIS A 112 2.22 5.72 -10.54
N ALA A 113 0.98 5.22 -10.49
CA ALA A 113 0.72 3.79 -10.59
C ALA A 113 1.18 3.19 -11.93
N TYR A 114 0.91 3.87 -13.04
CA TYR A 114 1.36 3.42 -14.36
C TYR A 114 2.87 3.52 -14.54
N ASN A 115 3.51 4.53 -13.96
CA ASN A 115 4.96 4.66 -14.03
C ASN A 115 5.67 3.53 -13.26
N VAL A 116 5.26 3.26 -12.01
CA VAL A 116 5.81 2.13 -11.23
C VAL A 116 5.52 0.79 -11.91
N GLY A 117 4.28 0.58 -12.39
CA GLY A 117 3.92 -0.61 -13.15
C GLY A 117 4.84 -0.83 -14.35
N LYS A 118 5.10 0.23 -15.14
CA LYS A 118 6.05 0.18 -16.27
C LYS A 118 7.47 -0.21 -15.84
N GLN A 119 7.97 0.32 -14.71
CA GLN A 119 9.32 0.01 -14.23
C GLN A 119 9.52 -1.48 -13.89
N ILE A 120 8.46 -2.14 -13.40
CA ILE A 120 8.50 -3.57 -13.01
C ILE A 120 7.88 -4.51 -14.06
N GLY A 121 7.41 -3.98 -15.18
CA GLY A 121 6.88 -4.77 -16.30
C GLY A 121 5.39 -5.15 -16.21
N ILE A 122 4.60 -4.49 -15.36
CA ILE A 122 3.14 -4.67 -15.30
C ILE A 122 2.46 -3.65 -16.22
N PRO A 123 1.63 -4.10 -17.18
CA PRO A 123 1.00 -3.20 -18.14
C PRO A 123 -0.25 -2.51 -17.55
N PRO A 124 -0.65 -1.32 -18.04
CA PRO A 124 -1.75 -0.53 -17.47
C PRO A 124 -3.09 -1.26 -17.33
N GLU A 125 -3.43 -2.18 -18.24
CA GLU A 125 -4.67 -2.96 -18.18
C GLU A 125 -4.78 -3.95 -16.99
N ARG A 126 -3.68 -4.09 -16.23
CA ARG A 126 -3.58 -4.86 -14.99
C ARG A 126 -3.38 -3.97 -13.75
N ILE A 127 -3.62 -2.67 -13.88
CA ILE A 127 -3.46 -1.70 -12.80
C ILE A 127 -4.80 -1.03 -12.51
N TYR A 128 -5.30 -1.22 -11.30
CA TYR A 128 -6.46 -0.52 -10.76
C TYR A 128 -5.94 0.57 -9.81
N CYS A 129 -6.15 1.83 -10.16
CA CYS A 129 -5.64 2.99 -9.41
C CYS A 129 -6.60 4.18 -9.47
N THR A 130 -6.30 5.24 -8.74
CA THR A 130 -7.12 6.45 -8.70
C THR A 130 -6.96 7.26 -9.99
N PHE A 131 -8.06 7.36 -10.74
CA PHE A 131 -8.13 8.21 -11.92
C PHE A 131 -8.03 9.69 -11.51
N PHE A 132 -7.10 10.44 -12.12
CA PHE A 132 -6.75 11.77 -11.64
C PHE A 132 -6.33 12.73 -12.77
N PRO A 133 -7.30 13.31 -13.52
CA PRO A 133 -7.07 14.29 -14.56
C PRO A 133 -6.89 15.70 -13.95
N LEU A 134 -5.80 15.90 -13.20
CA LEU A 134 -5.57 17.14 -12.43
C LEU A 134 -5.56 18.39 -13.30
N ASP A 135 -5.01 18.32 -14.51
CA ASP A 135 -4.91 19.50 -15.38
C ASP A 135 -6.33 19.97 -15.79
N GLU A 136 -7.27 19.05 -16.03
CA GLU A 136 -8.68 19.37 -16.28
C GLU A 136 -9.35 19.99 -15.05
N PHE A 137 -9.05 19.49 -13.84
CA PHE A 137 -9.62 20.00 -12.60
C PHE A 137 -9.15 21.42 -12.29
N ARG A 138 -7.90 21.76 -12.60
CA ARG A 138 -7.35 23.09 -12.39
C ARG A 138 -8.08 24.17 -13.18
N GLU A 139 -8.46 23.87 -14.42
CA GLU A 139 -9.23 24.79 -15.27
C GLU A 139 -10.64 25.11 -14.72
N GLN A 140 -11.15 24.29 -13.79
CA GLN A 140 -12.48 24.44 -13.21
C GLN A 140 -12.49 25.29 -11.93
N ILE A 141 -11.36 25.42 -11.23
CA ILE A 141 -11.29 26.17 -9.96
C ILE A 141 -11.12 27.67 -10.22
N ARG A 142 -11.99 28.50 -9.60
CA ARG A 142 -11.99 29.96 -9.73
C ARG A 142 -11.38 30.62 -8.48
N GLU A 143 -11.21 31.94 -8.54
CA GLU A 143 -10.64 32.77 -7.47
C GLU A 143 -11.30 32.57 -6.10
N LEU A 144 -12.63 32.35 -6.05
CA LEU A 144 -13.34 32.07 -4.80
C LEU A 144 -12.87 30.76 -4.16
N GLY A 145 -12.77 29.67 -4.93
CA GLY A 145 -12.22 28.39 -4.46
C GLY A 145 -10.77 28.53 -3.97
N THR A 146 -9.95 29.28 -4.70
CA THR A 146 -8.56 29.60 -4.32
C THR A 146 -8.48 30.27 -2.93
N SER A 147 -9.37 31.23 -2.63
CA SER A 147 -9.36 31.95 -1.35
C SER A 147 -9.68 31.07 -0.14
N LEU A 148 -10.59 30.10 -0.29
CA LEU A 148 -10.94 29.15 0.76
C LEU A 148 -9.75 28.21 1.07
N ILE A 149 -9.02 27.80 0.04
CA ILE A 149 -7.86 26.92 0.18
C ILE A 149 -6.72 27.67 0.89
N GLU A 150 -6.48 28.93 0.51
CA GLU A 150 -5.47 29.78 1.17
C GLU A 150 -5.80 29.99 2.67
N GLU A 151 -7.07 30.24 3.02
CA GLU A 151 -7.49 30.36 4.42
C GLU A 151 -7.21 29.06 5.19
N LEU A 152 -7.56 27.92 4.61
CA LEU A 152 -7.32 26.63 5.24
C LEU A 152 -5.83 26.36 5.43
N GLU A 153 -5.00 26.59 4.41
CA GLU A 153 -3.55 26.40 4.49
C GLU A 153 -2.96 27.23 5.64
N ARG A 154 -3.36 28.50 5.74
CA ARG A 154 -2.94 29.39 6.82
C ARG A 154 -3.33 28.86 8.19
N ASP A 155 -4.54 28.33 8.33
CA ASP A 155 -5.03 27.72 9.57
C ASP A 155 -4.27 26.44 9.90
N ILE A 156 -4.03 25.57 8.92
CA ILE A 156 -3.23 24.36 9.09
C ILE A 156 -1.86 24.74 9.65
N LEU A 157 -1.14 25.66 9.00
CA LEU A 157 0.22 26.00 9.37
C LEU A 157 0.34 26.75 10.69
N LYS A 158 -0.61 27.65 11.01
CA LYS A 158 -0.53 28.50 12.22
C LYS A 158 -1.20 27.89 13.44
N LYS A 159 -2.20 27.03 13.25
CA LYS A 159 -3.07 26.55 14.33
C LYS A 159 -3.00 25.04 14.51
N LEU A 160 -3.01 24.26 13.43
CA LEU A 160 -3.14 22.81 13.51
C LEU A 160 -1.78 22.12 13.61
N TYR A 161 -0.85 22.40 12.70
CA TYR A 161 0.46 21.75 12.66
C TYR A 161 1.26 21.91 13.97
N PRO A 162 1.32 23.11 14.61
CA PRO A 162 2.00 23.24 15.90
C PRO A 162 1.32 22.46 17.05
N ASN A 163 0.08 21.99 16.85
CA ASN A 163 -0.72 21.24 17.81
C ASN A 163 -1.23 19.94 17.17
N ILE A 164 -0.36 19.25 16.42
CA ILE A 164 -0.75 18.09 15.60
C ILE A 164 -1.36 16.93 16.41
N ASP A 165 -1.07 16.87 17.70
CA ASP A 165 -1.65 15.89 18.63
C ASP A 165 -3.07 16.25 19.12
N ASP A 166 -3.59 17.44 18.78
CA ASP A 166 -4.95 17.88 19.10
C ASP A 166 -5.94 17.43 18.02
N ASP A 167 -6.31 16.15 18.09
CA ASP A 167 -7.23 15.50 17.15
C ASP A 167 -8.59 16.24 17.06
N ASN A 168 -9.09 16.80 18.17
CA ASN A 168 -10.36 17.53 18.19
C ASN A 168 -10.27 18.81 17.37
N ARG A 169 -9.17 19.56 17.50
CA ARG A 169 -8.96 20.80 16.77
C ARG A 169 -8.76 20.56 15.28
N ILE A 170 -7.98 19.53 14.92
CA ILE A 170 -7.81 19.10 13.53
C ILE A 170 -9.17 18.75 12.94
N LYS A 171 -9.91 17.87 13.61
CA LYS A 171 -11.22 17.41 13.17
C LYS A 171 -12.19 18.56 13.01
N GLU A 172 -12.34 19.44 14.00
CA GLU A 172 -13.29 20.55 13.94
C GLU A 172 -13.04 21.45 12.73
N ARG A 173 -11.78 21.82 12.49
CA ARG A 173 -11.41 22.74 11.41
C ARG A 173 -11.54 22.09 10.03
N LEU A 174 -11.12 20.85 9.88
CA LEU A 174 -11.19 20.14 8.60
C LEU A 174 -12.60 19.63 8.31
N ASP A 175 -13.39 19.23 9.31
CA ASP A 175 -14.82 18.94 9.12
C ASP A 175 -15.55 20.19 8.62
N ARG A 176 -15.21 21.37 9.19
CA ARG A 176 -15.75 22.64 8.71
C ARG A 176 -15.37 22.89 7.25
N PHE A 177 -14.11 22.74 6.89
CA PHE A 177 -13.70 22.99 5.50
C PHE A 177 -14.41 22.04 4.53
N TYR A 178 -14.20 20.74 4.68
CA TYR A 178 -14.62 19.73 3.71
C TYR A 178 -16.13 19.49 3.67
N TYR A 179 -16.85 19.72 4.77
CA TYR A 179 -18.29 19.43 4.85
C TYR A 179 -19.16 20.67 5.09
N ARG A 180 -18.59 21.88 5.14
CA ARG A 180 -19.36 23.13 5.23
C ARG A 180 -18.85 24.21 4.29
N ASP A 181 -17.59 24.60 4.39
CA ASP A 181 -17.06 25.78 3.68
C ASP A 181 -17.03 25.56 2.16
N ILE A 182 -16.64 24.37 1.69
CA ILE A 182 -16.56 24.06 0.26
C ILE A 182 -17.88 23.53 -0.35
N VAL A 183 -18.92 23.28 0.46
CA VAL A 183 -20.15 22.68 -0.04
C VAL A 183 -20.86 23.62 -1.02
N GLY A 184 -21.20 23.11 -2.20
CA GLY A 184 -21.78 23.87 -3.30
C GLY A 184 -20.77 24.69 -4.10
N THR A 185 -19.47 24.49 -3.90
CA THR A 185 -18.40 25.15 -4.67
C THR A 185 -17.76 24.20 -5.68
N GLU A 186 -17.02 24.77 -6.62
CA GLU A 186 -16.25 24.04 -7.61
C GLU A 186 -15.15 23.14 -6.99
N VAL A 187 -14.68 23.48 -5.79
CA VAL A 187 -13.71 22.65 -5.04
C VAL A 187 -14.35 21.32 -4.63
N GLU A 188 -15.60 21.36 -4.16
CA GLU A 188 -16.33 20.13 -3.79
C GLU A 188 -16.61 19.26 -5.03
N ASP A 189 -16.98 19.88 -6.15
CA ASP A 189 -17.25 19.16 -7.40
C ASP A 189 -16.01 18.40 -7.90
N VAL A 190 -14.84 19.05 -7.88
CA VAL A 190 -13.56 18.41 -8.21
C VAL A 190 -13.27 17.26 -7.24
N MET A 191 -13.36 17.49 -5.94
CA MET A 191 -13.06 16.46 -4.93
C MET A 191 -13.96 15.23 -5.07
N LYS A 192 -15.26 15.40 -5.32
CA LYS A 192 -16.20 14.27 -5.52
C LYS A 192 -15.87 13.41 -6.74
N ARG A 193 -15.18 13.97 -7.74
CA ARG A 193 -14.74 13.25 -8.94
C ARG A 193 -13.49 12.41 -8.68
N VAL A 194 -12.74 12.68 -7.61
CA VAL A 194 -11.55 11.92 -7.22
C VAL A 194 -11.97 10.76 -6.33
N VAL A 195 -12.29 9.63 -6.95
CA VAL A 195 -12.69 8.40 -6.25
C VAL A 195 -11.46 7.54 -6.00
N VAL A 196 -10.91 7.61 -4.79
CA VAL A 196 -9.68 6.89 -4.43
C VAL A 196 -9.90 5.38 -4.35
N ILE A 197 -9.02 4.55 -4.91
CA ILE A 197 -9.14 3.08 -4.79
C ILE A 197 -8.49 2.58 -3.48
N GLY A 198 -9.16 2.87 -2.37
CA GLY A 198 -8.82 2.38 -1.03
C GLY A 198 -9.94 1.54 -0.40
N GLY A 199 -9.64 0.79 0.66
CA GLY A 199 -10.62 0.08 1.48
C GLY A 199 -11.55 -0.84 0.67
N GLN A 200 -12.85 -0.54 0.69
CA GLN A 200 -13.86 -1.36 0.00
C GLN A 200 -13.65 -1.37 -1.51
N ARG A 201 -13.14 -0.28 -2.09
CA ARG A 201 -12.91 -0.21 -3.54
C ARG A 201 -11.74 -1.11 -3.97
N LYS A 202 -10.78 -1.42 -3.08
CA LYS A 202 -9.78 -2.48 -3.33
C LYS A 202 -10.44 -3.86 -3.39
N VAL A 203 -11.40 -4.16 -2.50
CA VAL A 203 -12.21 -5.40 -2.56
C VAL A 203 -12.96 -5.50 -3.88
N ASP A 204 -13.63 -4.42 -4.29
CA ASP A 204 -14.39 -4.38 -5.54
C ASP A 204 -13.48 -4.59 -6.77
N ALA A 205 -12.27 -4.05 -6.75
CA ALA A 205 -11.26 -4.29 -7.78
C ALA A 205 -10.84 -5.77 -7.83
N THR A 206 -10.56 -6.38 -6.67
CA THR A 206 -10.23 -7.81 -6.56
C THR A 206 -11.36 -8.70 -7.10
N LEU A 207 -12.62 -8.40 -6.77
CA LEU A 207 -13.78 -9.13 -7.29
C LEU A 207 -13.92 -8.97 -8.81
N ARG A 208 -13.68 -7.77 -9.35
CA ARG A 208 -13.67 -7.52 -10.80
C ARG A 208 -12.57 -8.32 -11.49
N ILE A 209 -11.39 -8.39 -10.91
CA ILE A 209 -10.27 -9.20 -11.42
C ILE A 209 -10.65 -10.69 -11.41
N ALA A 210 -11.15 -11.20 -10.29
CA ALA A 210 -11.60 -12.59 -10.15
C ALA A 210 -12.61 -12.96 -11.26
N LYS A 211 -13.62 -12.11 -11.46
CA LYS A 211 -14.62 -12.26 -12.53
C LYS A 211 -14.01 -12.18 -13.93
N LYS A 212 -13.07 -11.24 -14.17
CA LYS A 212 -12.39 -11.05 -15.46
C LYS A 212 -11.56 -12.27 -15.84
N VAL A 213 -10.87 -12.88 -14.88
CA VAL A 213 -10.00 -14.06 -15.07
C VAL A 213 -10.78 -15.38 -14.92
N LYS A 214 -12.04 -15.33 -14.44
CA LYS A 214 -12.90 -16.48 -14.16
C LYS A 214 -12.33 -17.41 -13.09
N THR A 215 -11.90 -16.81 -11.98
CA THR A 215 -11.40 -17.50 -10.77
C THR A 215 -12.23 -17.11 -9.55
N SER A 216 -12.15 -17.88 -8.46
CA SER A 216 -12.72 -17.53 -7.16
C SER A 216 -11.70 -16.82 -6.27
N LEU A 217 -12.17 -16.15 -5.21
CA LEU A 217 -11.30 -15.54 -4.19
C LEU A 217 -10.45 -16.58 -3.43
N SER A 218 -10.95 -17.81 -3.28
CA SER A 218 -10.19 -18.93 -2.67
C SER A 218 -8.92 -19.28 -3.42
N ASP A 219 -8.86 -18.95 -4.71
CA ASP A 219 -7.75 -19.25 -5.62
C ASP A 219 -6.90 -17.99 -5.91
N LEU A 220 -7.16 -16.89 -5.19
CA LEU A 220 -6.36 -15.67 -5.28
C LEU A 220 -5.30 -15.59 -4.19
N ILE A 221 -4.19 -14.93 -4.55
CA ILE A 221 -3.24 -14.39 -3.59
C ILE A 221 -3.35 -12.86 -3.60
N VAL A 222 -3.42 -12.23 -2.43
CA VAL A 222 -3.34 -10.77 -2.31
C VAL A 222 -2.22 -10.37 -1.37
N VAL A 223 -1.58 -9.23 -1.66
CA VAL A 223 -0.46 -8.67 -0.89
C VAL A 223 -0.77 -7.21 -0.58
N GLY A 224 -0.74 -6.84 0.69
CA GLY A 224 -0.92 -5.46 1.15
C GLY A 224 -0.05 -5.17 2.37
N ASP A 225 -0.08 -3.93 2.87
CA ASP A 225 0.77 -3.51 3.99
C ASP A 225 0.05 -2.63 5.02
N SER A 226 -1.09 -2.02 4.67
CA SER A 226 -1.62 -0.90 5.44
C SER A 226 -3.13 -0.95 5.68
N ILE A 227 -3.65 0.12 6.28
CA ILE A 227 -5.08 0.31 6.54
C ILE A 227 -5.90 0.39 5.24
N THR A 228 -5.30 0.76 4.11
CA THR A 228 -6.03 0.81 2.85
C THR A 228 -6.35 -0.58 2.31
N ASP A 229 -5.62 -1.61 2.75
CA ASP A 229 -5.73 -2.99 2.28
C ASP A 229 -6.57 -3.89 3.17
N TYR A 230 -6.82 -3.51 4.44
CA TYR A 230 -7.31 -4.48 5.43
C TYR A 230 -8.61 -5.17 5.01
N LYS A 231 -9.51 -4.47 4.30
CA LYS A 231 -10.75 -5.06 3.78
C LYS A 231 -10.48 -6.09 2.70
N MET A 232 -9.56 -5.82 1.76
CA MET A 232 -9.14 -6.76 0.72
C MET A 232 -8.47 -8.00 1.33
N LEU A 233 -7.53 -7.78 2.27
CA LEU A 233 -6.85 -8.86 2.99
C LEU A 233 -7.87 -9.76 3.72
N LYS A 234 -8.78 -9.13 4.47
CA LYS A 234 -9.84 -9.82 5.21
C LYS A 234 -10.75 -10.63 4.30
N GLU A 235 -11.25 -10.04 3.22
CA GLU A 235 -12.20 -10.69 2.32
C GLU A 235 -11.60 -11.97 1.72
N VAL A 236 -10.37 -11.87 1.20
CA VAL A 236 -9.67 -13.02 0.61
C VAL A 236 -9.38 -14.08 1.66
N LYS A 237 -8.98 -13.68 2.88
CA LYS A 237 -8.78 -14.61 4.00
C LYS A 237 -10.06 -15.37 4.36
N VAL A 238 -11.20 -14.68 4.47
CA VAL A 238 -12.51 -15.28 4.81
C VAL A 238 -12.95 -16.28 3.74
N GLU A 239 -12.68 -15.99 2.47
CA GLU A 239 -12.96 -16.88 1.34
C GLU A 239 -11.92 -18.01 1.17
N ASN A 240 -11.05 -18.22 2.17
CA ASN A 240 -9.97 -19.20 2.17
C ASN A 240 -8.87 -18.98 1.12
N GLY A 241 -8.79 -17.80 0.50
CA GLY A 241 -7.64 -17.41 -0.32
C GLY A 241 -6.41 -17.08 0.51
N ILE A 242 -5.29 -16.75 -0.14
CA ILE A 242 -4.05 -16.39 0.55
C ILE A 242 -3.97 -14.88 0.65
N SER A 243 -3.91 -14.38 1.88
CA SER A 243 -3.80 -12.96 2.17
C SER A 243 -2.48 -12.72 2.88
N ILE A 244 -1.59 -12.01 2.22
CA ILE A 244 -0.23 -11.76 2.68
C ILE A 244 -0.10 -10.31 3.11
N VAL A 245 0.45 -10.09 4.30
CA VAL A 245 0.90 -8.77 4.74
C VAL A 245 2.41 -8.66 4.54
N PHE A 246 2.86 -7.68 3.76
CA PHE A 246 4.29 -7.41 3.51
C PHE A 246 4.73 -6.19 4.30
N ASN A 247 5.66 -6.33 5.26
CA ASN A 247 6.13 -5.24 6.13
C ASN A 247 4.98 -4.38 6.71
N GLY A 248 3.84 -5.01 7.00
CA GLY A 248 2.64 -4.26 7.29
C GLY A 248 2.53 -3.72 8.70
N ASN A 249 1.57 -2.82 8.88
CA ASN A 249 1.30 -2.15 10.13
C ASN A 249 0.23 -2.88 10.97
N LYS A 250 -0.08 -2.30 12.14
CA LYS A 250 -1.11 -2.79 13.07
C LYS A 250 -2.51 -2.93 12.46
N TYR A 251 -2.81 -2.22 11.37
CA TYR A 251 -4.11 -2.25 10.71
C TYR A 251 -4.22 -3.38 9.69
N ALA A 252 -3.12 -3.84 9.09
CA ALA A 252 -3.13 -4.90 8.07
C ALA A 252 -2.90 -6.30 8.67
N ILE A 253 -1.94 -6.44 9.61
CA ILE A 253 -1.51 -7.74 10.15
C ILE A 253 -2.68 -8.63 10.60
N PRO A 254 -3.66 -8.15 11.41
CA PRO A 254 -4.73 -9.01 11.92
C PRO A 254 -5.64 -9.63 10.84
N TYR A 255 -5.65 -9.06 9.64
CA TYR A 255 -6.56 -9.45 8.55
C TYR A 255 -5.91 -10.36 7.51
N SER A 256 -4.64 -10.72 7.70
CA SER A 256 -3.88 -11.59 6.81
C SER A 256 -3.74 -13.01 7.39
N ASN A 257 -3.40 -13.99 6.55
CA ASN A 257 -3.05 -15.34 6.99
C ASN A 257 -1.55 -15.61 6.98
N VAL A 258 -0.79 -14.84 6.20
CA VAL A 258 0.67 -14.91 6.14
C VAL A 258 1.26 -13.52 6.33
N GLY A 259 2.25 -13.39 7.21
CA GLY A 259 3.12 -12.21 7.28
C GLY A 259 4.46 -12.51 6.62
N LEU A 260 5.00 -11.53 5.88
CA LEU A 260 6.38 -11.51 5.42
C LEU A 260 7.03 -10.18 5.82
N ALA A 261 8.04 -10.24 6.67
CA ALA A 261 8.90 -9.11 7.00
C ALA A 261 10.30 -9.29 6.39
N THR A 262 10.69 -8.40 5.49
CA THR A 262 11.98 -8.44 4.78
C THR A 262 12.23 -7.14 4.01
N THR A 263 13.47 -6.87 3.62
CA THR A 263 13.78 -5.77 2.70
C THR A 263 13.61 -6.13 1.22
N ASP A 264 13.37 -7.41 0.89
CA ASP A 264 13.34 -7.90 -0.50
C ASP A 264 12.08 -8.72 -0.80
N ILE A 265 11.22 -8.24 -1.71
CA ILE A 265 9.93 -8.89 -1.98
C ILE A 265 10.06 -10.22 -2.73
N ARG A 266 11.25 -10.56 -3.28
CA ARG A 266 11.48 -11.84 -3.98
C ARG A 266 11.12 -13.06 -3.15
N PHE A 267 11.20 -12.95 -1.82
CA PHE A 267 10.89 -14.06 -0.93
C PHE A 267 9.42 -14.51 -0.99
N LEU A 268 8.51 -13.72 -1.57
CA LEU A 268 7.16 -14.20 -1.91
C LEU A 268 7.17 -15.42 -2.83
N LEU A 269 8.25 -15.66 -3.61
CA LEU A 269 8.37 -16.87 -4.44
C LEU A 269 8.35 -18.18 -3.64
N ILE A 270 8.68 -18.15 -2.35
CA ILE A 270 8.50 -19.31 -1.46
C ILE A 270 7.01 -19.66 -1.37
N ILE A 271 6.15 -18.66 -1.17
CA ILE A 271 4.70 -18.82 -1.10
C ILE A 271 4.13 -19.24 -2.46
N ILE A 272 4.58 -18.60 -3.55
CA ILE A 272 4.15 -18.96 -4.90
C ILE A 272 4.49 -20.43 -5.22
N SER A 273 5.72 -20.86 -4.90
CA SER A 273 6.18 -22.22 -5.18
C SER A 273 5.43 -23.24 -4.32
N ALA A 274 5.19 -22.94 -3.04
CA ALA A 274 4.38 -23.78 -2.16
C ALA A 274 2.94 -23.92 -2.68
N TYR A 275 2.33 -22.82 -3.15
CA TYR A 275 0.99 -22.86 -3.74
C TYR A 275 0.94 -23.73 -5.00
N MET A 276 1.94 -23.64 -5.86
CA MET A 276 1.99 -24.47 -7.08
C MET A 276 2.15 -25.97 -6.77
N ARG A 277 2.76 -26.34 -5.64
CA ARG A 277 2.93 -27.75 -5.24
C ARG A 277 1.68 -28.39 -4.65
N GLY A 278 0.91 -27.64 -3.86
CA GLY A 278 -0.23 -28.22 -3.14
C GLY A 278 -1.24 -27.20 -2.63
N GLY A 279 -1.31 -26.03 -3.27
CA GLY A 279 -2.27 -24.99 -2.95
C GLY A 279 -2.10 -24.42 -1.54
N ARG A 280 -3.21 -23.99 -0.97
CA ARG A 280 -3.26 -23.32 0.34
C ARG A 280 -2.63 -24.15 1.47
N SER A 281 -2.92 -25.45 1.57
CA SER A 281 -2.42 -26.26 2.68
C SER A 281 -0.89 -26.28 2.71
N THR A 282 -0.26 -26.49 1.56
CA THR A 282 1.20 -26.49 1.45
C THR A 282 1.79 -25.11 1.74
N VAL A 283 1.10 -24.02 1.39
CA VAL A 283 1.49 -22.66 1.79
C VAL A 283 1.51 -22.51 3.29
N MET A 284 0.43 -22.91 3.97
CA MET A 284 0.33 -22.78 5.43
C MET A 284 1.38 -23.62 6.16
N ASP A 285 1.64 -24.84 5.68
CA ASP A 285 2.69 -25.69 6.26
C ASP A 285 4.08 -25.09 6.03
N THR A 286 4.35 -24.57 4.83
CA THR A 286 5.62 -23.89 4.50
C THR A 286 5.85 -22.69 5.40
N VAL A 287 4.83 -21.84 5.62
CA VAL A 287 4.93 -20.66 6.48
C VAL A 287 5.25 -21.04 7.92
N LYS A 288 4.59 -22.09 8.46
CA LYS A 288 4.89 -22.60 9.81
C LYS A 288 6.32 -23.12 9.92
N THR A 289 6.78 -23.90 8.94
CA THR A 289 8.17 -24.38 8.92
C THR A 289 9.17 -23.24 8.91
N TRP A 290 8.94 -22.21 8.09
CA TRP A 290 9.80 -21.02 8.04
C TRP A 290 9.77 -20.20 9.32
N GLU A 291 8.61 -20.07 9.97
CA GLU A 291 8.49 -19.39 11.27
C GLU A 291 9.21 -20.18 12.38
N ASP A 292 8.97 -21.48 12.49
CA ASP A 292 9.55 -22.35 13.53
C ASP A 292 11.07 -22.50 13.39
N SER A 293 11.57 -22.46 12.15
CA SER A 293 13.00 -22.66 11.83
C SER A 293 13.74 -21.35 11.50
N TYR A 294 13.14 -20.19 11.78
CA TYR A 294 13.68 -18.88 11.39
C TYR A 294 15.13 -18.69 11.84
N ASP A 295 15.43 -18.90 13.13
CA ASP A 295 16.78 -18.72 13.67
C ASP A 295 17.80 -19.67 13.02
N GLU A 296 17.39 -20.90 12.71
CA GLU A 296 18.26 -21.87 12.03
C GLU A 296 18.53 -21.46 10.58
N PHE A 297 17.48 -21.09 9.84
CA PHE A 297 17.59 -20.70 8.43
C PHE A 297 18.37 -19.40 8.24
N VAL A 298 18.22 -18.44 9.15
CA VAL A 298 18.99 -17.19 9.11
C VAL A 298 20.46 -17.44 9.47
N LYS A 299 20.72 -18.30 10.45
CA LYS A 299 22.10 -18.62 10.87
C LYS A 299 22.85 -19.41 9.80
N ASP A 300 22.16 -20.34 9.13
CA ASP A 300 22.75 -21.24 8.15
C ASP A 300 21.74 -21.56 7.02
N PRO A 301 21.65 -20.71 5.98
CA PRO A 301 20.71 -20.91 4.89
C PRO A 301 20.93 -22.19 4.07
N GLU A 302 22.09 -22.86 4.20
CA GLU A 302 22.35 -24.14 3.52
C GLU A 302 21.41 -25.23 4.04
N LYS A 303 20.96 -25.12 5.29
CA LYS A 303 20.05 -26.06 5.94
C LYS A 303 18.60 -25.94 5.53
N ILE A 304 18.24 -24.90 4.79
CA ILE A 304 16.87 -24.75 4.28
C ILE A 304 16.61 -25.93 3.31
N PRO A 305 15.56 -26.74 3.53
CA PRO A 305 15.24 -27.84 2.63
C PRO A 305 15.02 -27.35 1.19
N ASP A 306 15.50 -28.12 0.20
CA ASP A 306 15.44 -27.69 -1.21
C ASP A 306 14.00 -27.58 -1.74
N ASP A 307 13.03 -28.25 -1.10
CA ASP A 307 11.61 -28.10 -1.40
C ASP A 307 10.96 -26.91 -0.67
N ALA A 308 11.60 -26.38 0.38
CA ALA A 308 11.11 -25.23 1.15
C ALA A 308 11.48 -23.88 0.54
N ILE A 309 12.38 -23.83 -0.45
CA ILE A 309 12.83 -22.61 -1.13
C ILE A 309 13.20 -22.88 -2.60
N PRO A 310 12.82 -22.01 -3.55
CA PRO A 310 13.35 -22.08 -4.91
C PRO A 310 14.89 -21.97 -4.95
N GLU A 311 15.54 -22.78 -5.79
CA GLU A 311 17.00 -22.87 -5.86
C GLU A 311 17.68 -21.51 -6.15
N ASP A 312 17.12 -20.73 -7.07
CA ASP A 312 17.58 -19.37 -7.40
C ASP A 312 17.51 -18.43 -6.20
N LEU A 313 16.47 -18.54 -5.39
CA LEU A 313 16.28 -17.76 -4.19
C LEU A 313 17.18 -18.23 -3.03
N LYS A 314 17.43 -19.54 -2.90
CA LYS A 314 18.39 -20.09 -1.92
C LYS A 314 19.80 -19.57 -2.21
N ASN A 315 20.21 -19.63 -3.47
CA ASN A 315 21.49 -19.07 -3.92
C ASN A 315 21.58 -17.57 -3.63
N PHE A 316 20.53 -16.80 -3.94
CA PHE A 316 20.49 -15.37 -3.60
C PHE A 316 20.64 -15.13 -2.09
N LEU A 317 19.89 -15.84 -1.26
CA LEU A 317 19.94 -15.73 0.20
C LEU A 317 21.34 -16.03 0.75
N LEU A 318 22.01 -17.07 0.24
CA LEU A 318 23.40 -17.40 0.62
C LEU A 318 24.38 -16.27 0.31
N THR A 319 24.17 -15.50 -0.77
CA THR A 319 25.01 -14.32 -1.07
C THR A 319 24.72 -13.11 -0.17
N LYS A 320 23.53 -13.06 0.43
CA LYS A 320 23.02 -11.91 1.17
C LYS A 320 23.07 -12.03 2.68
N VAL A 321 23.11 -13.25 3.24
CA VAL A 321 23.06 -13.48 4.69
C VAL A 321 24.19 -12.80 5.48
N ARG A 322 25.29 -12.40 4.82
CA ARG A 322 26.41 -11.68 5.43
C ARG A 322 26.33 -10.15 5.26
N ASP A 323 25.35 -9.65 4.52
CA ASP A 323 25.12 -8.23 4.28
C ASP A 323 24.41 -7.62 5.51
N PRO A 324 25.03 -6.69 6.25
CA PRO A 324 24.44 -6.12 7.46
C PRO A 324 23.20 -5.26 7.19
N GLU A 325 22.99 -4.81 5.95
CA GLU A 325 21.80 -4.03 5.54
C GLU A 325 20.64 -4.93 5.07
N PHE A 326 20.89 -6.23 4.89
CA PHE A 326 19.89 -7.18 4.44
C PHE A 326 19.03 -7.68 5.61
N SER A 327 17.71 -7.51 5.52
CA SER A 327 16.77 -8.16 6.43
C SER A 327 16.32 -9.50 5.83
N PRO A 328 16.74 -10.64 6.39
CA PRO A 328 16.32 -11.94 5.90
C PRO A 328 14.79 -12.11 6.00
N PRO A 329 14.20 -13.01 5.19
CA PRO A 329 12.76 -13.24 5.22
C PRO A 329 12.31 -13.83 6.54
N HIS A 330 11.46 -13.09 7.25
CA HIS A 330 10.77 -13.58 8.44
C HIS A 330 9.29 -13.80 8.09
N PHE A 331 8.91 -15.08 7.97
CA PHE A 331 7.54 -15.47 7.75
C PHE A 331 6.79 -15.66 9.07
N HIS A 332 5.52 -15.29 9.09
CA HIS A 332 4.65 -15.44 10.26
C HIS A 332 3.34 -16.10 9.85
N TYR A 333 2.93 -17.15 10.56
CA TYR A 333 1.62 -17.75 10.42
C TYR A 333 0.59 -16.97 11.26
N LEU A 334 -0.44 -16.40 10.62
CA LEU A 334 -1.35 -15.42 11.26
C LEU A 334 -2.79 -15.91 11.43
N GLU A 335 -3.06 -17.20 11.26
CA GLU A 335 -4.39 -17.76 11.48
C GLU A 335 -4.57 -18.25 12.92
N GLY A 336 -5.61 -17.75 13.60
CA GLY A 336 -5.92 -18.15 14.98
C GLY A 336 -4.91 -17.67 16.02
N VAL A 337 -4.00 -16.75 15.66
CA VAL A 337 -3.01 -16.19 16.59
C VAL A 337 -3.67 -15.31 17.65
N ASN A 338 -3.10 -15.35 18.86
CA ASN A 338 -3.55 -14.51 19.97
C ASN A 338 -2.99 -13.08 19.88
N ARG A 339 -3.47 -12.20 20.74
CA ARG A 339 -3.04 -10.78 20.77
C ARG A 339 -1.54 -10.61 21.06
N GLU A 340 -0.99 -11.43 21.95
CA GLU A 340 0.43 -11.36 22.34
C GLU A 340 1.35 -11.64 21.14
N LYS A 341 1.08 -12.71 20.38
CA LYS A 341 1.81 -13.02 19.15
C LYS A 341 1.66 -11.93 18.10
N LEU A 342 0.47 -11.35 17.95
CA LEU A 342 0.27 -10.22 17.02
C LEU A 342 1.13 -9.00 17.40
N GLU A 343 1.26 -8.68 18.69
CA GLU A 343 2.10 -7.58 19.17
C GLU A 343 3.61 -7.85 18.96
N GLU A 344 4.04 -9.11 19.05
CA GLU A 344 5.41 -9.53 18.71
C GLU A 344 5.68 -9.38 17.20
N VAL A 345 4.81 -9.96 16.36
CA VAL A 345 4.90 -9.87 14.90
C VAL A 345 4.92 -8.41 14.44
N LEU A 346 4.08 -7.56 15.04
CA LEU A 346 4.01 -6.14 14.70
C LEU A 346 5.37 -5.45 14.84
N LYS A 347 6.12 -5.69 15.92
CA LYS A 347 7.44 -5.07 16.13
C LYS A 347 8.44 -5.47 15.04
N ILE A 348 8.38 -6.72 14.58
CA ILE A 348 9.25 -7.23 13.52
C ILE A 348 8.90 -6.56 12.18
N HIS A 349 7.62 -6.49 11.86
CA HIS A 349 7.14 -5.87 10.63
C HIS A 349 7.40 -4.35 10.62
N GLU A 350 7.19 -3.63 11.73
CA GLU A 350 7.49 -2.20 11.84
C GLU A 350 8.99 -1.91 11.62
N LYS A 351 9.87 -2.79 12.13
CA LYS A 351 11.31 -2.68 11.88
C LYS A 351 11.63 -2.85 10.40
N ALA A 352 11.09 -3.88 9.74
CA ALA A 352 11.31 -4.09 8.31
C ALA A 352 10.71 -2.96 7.45
N ARG A 353 9.53 -2.46 7.83
CA ARG A 353 8.87 -1.28 7.24
C ARG A 353 9.75 -0.05 7.30
N ALA A 354 10.37 0.22 8.46
CA ALA A 354 11.27 1.36 8.65
C ALA A 354 12.53 1.25 7.77
N LEU A 355 13.09 0.05 7.60
CA LEU A 355 14.25 -0.18 6.73
C LEU A 355 13.92 0.07 5.26
N VAL A 356 12.73 -0.30 4.80
CA VAL A 356 12.30 -0.17 3.40
C VAL A 356 11.79 1.24 3.07
N ARG A 357 10.97 1.83 3.95
CA ARG A 357 10.26 3.10 3.71
C ARG A 357 10.95 4.35 4.27
N GLY A 358 11.93 4.21 5.17
CA GLY A 358 12.58 5.36 5.81
C GLY A 358 11.58 6.25 6.56
N ASP A 359 11.62 7.56 6.33
CA ASP A 359 10.73 8.53 6.99
C ASP A 359 9.25 8.31 6.66
N ALA A 360 8.93 7.79 5.47
CA ALA A 360 7.56 7.45 5.06
C ALA A 360 6.98 6.26 5.83
N ALA A 361 7.76 5.58 6.68
CA ALA A 361 7.27 4.49 7.53
C ALA A 361 6.33 4.97 8.65
N LYS A 362 6.40 6.26 9.01
CA LYS A 362 5.57 6.88 10.08
C LYS A 362 4.21 7.35 9.60
N LEU A 363 3.98 7.36 8.28
CA LEU A 363 2.74 7.79 7.65
C LEU A 363 1.82 6.58 7.47
N GLY A 364 0.53 6.75 7.78
CA GLY A 364 -0.50 5.71 7.74
C GLY A 364 -0.18 4.50 8.61
#